data_AF-A0A7W8F8E3-F1
#
_entry.id   AF-A0A7W8F8E3-F1
#
_cell.length_a   1.000
_cell.length_b   1.000
_cell.length_c   1.000
_cell.angle_alpha   90.00
_cell.angle_beta   90.00
_cell.angle_gamma   90.00
#
_symmetry.space_group_name_H-M   'P 1'
#
loop_
_entity.id
_entity.type
_entity.pdbx_description
1 polymer ?
#
loop_
_entity_poly.entity_id
_entity_poly.type
_entity_poly.pdbx_seq_one_letter_code
_entity_poly.pdbx_strand_id
1 'polypeptide(L)' 'MPTAELTLHSTDALDHAAPRGWVLVRIRTGHAGGGWAVDDSAVWSAGRRLLATGRQARLIRERRDPGTPGQTAAGTVNS' A
#
# COMPACT_ATOMS: atom_id res chain seq x y z
N MET A 1 6.79 -4.51 4.54
CA MET A 1 5.33 -4.71 4.40
C MET A 1 5.05 -5.23 3.01
N PRO A 2 4.62 -6.49 2.85
CA PRO A 2 4.30 -7.02 1.53
C PRO A 2 3.00 -6.41 0.98
N THR A 3 2.98 -6.21 -0.34
CA THR A 3 1.76 -5.87 -1.09
C THR A 3 0.96 -7.15 -1.31
N ALA A 4 -0.32 -7.13 -0.95
CA ALA A 4 -1.23 -8.23 -1.28
C ALA A 4 -1.94 -7.97 -2.61
N GLU A 5 -2.35 -6.72 -2.84
CA GLU A 5 -3.02 -6.30 -4.06
C GLU A 5 -2.57 -4.90 -4.45
N LEU A 6 -2.42 -4.68 -5.76
CA LEU A 6 -2.21 -3.37 -6.36
C LEU A 6 -3.07 -3.26 -7.62
N THR A 7 -3.95 -2.28 -7.62
CA THR A 7 -4.70 -1.86 -8.82
C THR A 7 -4.18 -0.51 -9.26
N LEU A 8 -3.94 -0.35 -10.57
CA LEU A 8 -3.49 0.88 -11.19
C LEU A 8 -4.38 1.18 -12.40
N HIS A 9 -4.86 2.42 -12.51
CA HIS A 9 -5.56 2.93 -13.68
C HIS A 9 -4.73 4.04 -14.31
N SER A 10 -4.25 3.77 -15.53
CA SER A 10 -3.58 4.77 -16.36
C SER A 10 -4.60 5.67 -17.05
N THR A 11 -4.23 6.92 -17.24
CA THR A 11 -4.99 7.88 -18.06
C THR A 11 -4.43 7.96 -19.47
N ASP A 12 -5.18 8.59 -20.37
CA ASP A 12 -4.76 8.89 -21.75
C ASP A 12 -3.45 9.71 -21.86
N ALA A 13 -3.03 10.33 -20.75
CA ALA A 13 -1.80 11.09 -20.66
C ALA A 13 -0.55 10.27 -21.02
N LEU A 14 -0.62 8.96 -20.82
CA LEU A 14 0.47 8.03 -21.11
C LEU A 14 0.43 7.49 -22.54
N ASP A 15 -0.68 7.63 -23.26
CA ASP A 15 -0.84 7.09 -24.62
C ASP A 15 -0.05 7.92 -25.65
N HIS A 16 0.13 9.21 -25.39
CA HIS A 16 0.79 10.12 -26.34
C HIS A 16 2.32 10.09 -26.25
N ALA A 17 2.88 9.88 -25.06
CA ALA A 17 4.32 9.72 -24.83
C ALA A 17 4.61 9.33 -23.39
N ALA A 18 5.71 8.63 -23.17
CA ALA A 18 6.26 8.47 -21.83
C ALA A 18 6.60 9.85 -21.23
N PRO A 19 6.12 10.18 -20.01
CA PRO A 19 6.41 11.45 -19.38
C PRO A 19 7.92 11.58 -19.17
N ARG A 20 8.48 12.72 -19.58
CA ARG A 20 9.89 13.06 -19.35
C ARG A 20 10.04 13.82 -18.04
N GLY A 21 11.14 13.57 -17.34
CA GLY A 21 11.45 14.24 -16.07
C GLY A 21 10.78 13.58 -14.87
N TRP A 22 10.61 14.33 -13.79
CA TRP A 22 10.08 13.81 -12.53
C TRP A 22 8.56 13.64 -12.57
N VAL A 23 8.09 12.67 -11.77
CA VAL A 23 6.68 12.49 -11.44
C VAL A 23 6.48 12.66 -9.94
N LEU A 24 5.39 13.29 -9.54
CA LEU A 24 4.97 13.37 -8.15
C LEU A 24 4.00 12.23 -7.88
N VAL A 25 4.34 11.37 -6.92
CA VAL A 25 3.42 10.36 -6.40
C VAL A 25 2.91 10.85 -5.06
N ARG A 26 1.59 11.07 -4.96
CA ARG A 26 0.93 11.33 -3.69
C ARG A 26 0.28 10.05 -3.22
N ILE A 27 0.66 9.57 -2.04
CA ILE A 27 0.05 8.40 -1.39
C ILE A 27 -0.69 8.87 -0.14
N ARG A 28 -1.89 8.33 0.08
CA ARG A 28 -2.69 8.57 1.27
C ARG A 28 -3.20 7.25 1.81
N THR A 29 -2.80 6.90 3.03
CA THR A 29 -3.38 5.78 3.76
C THR A 29 -4.80 6.15 4.20
N GLY A 30 -5.80 5.50 3.61
CA GLY A 30 -7.21 5.70 3.97
C GLY A 30 -7.62 4.87 5.19
N HIS A 31 -6.97 3.71 5.38
CA HIS A 31 -7.20 2.82 6.52
C HIS A 31 -5.91 2.10 6.90
N ALA A 32 -5.65 1.97 8.20
CA ALA A 32 -4.62 1.10 8.76
C ALA A 32 -5.14 0.47 10.06
N GLY A 33 -5.19 -0.85 10.11
CA GLY A 33 -5.76 -1.60 11.22
C GLY A 33 -5.84 -3.10 10.93
N GLY A 34 -5.94 -3.93 11.96
CA GLY A 34 -6.14 -5.37 11.82
C GLY A 34 -5.04 -6.10 11.04
N GLY A 35 -3.80 -5.59 11.03
CA GLY A 35 -2.71 -6.15 10.24
C GLY A 35 -2.71 -5.74 8.76
N TRP A 36 -3.52 -4.74 8.37
CA TRP A 36 -3.65 -4.25 6.99
C TRP A 36 -3.52 -2.74 6.88
N ALA A 37 -3.01 -2.28 5.74
CA ALA A 37 -3.06 -0.89 5.30
C ALA A 37 -3.68 -0.85 3.90
N VAL A 38 -4.55 0.14 3.68
CA VAL A 38 -5.09 0.46 2.36
C VAL A 38 -4.70 1.88 2.01
N ASP A 39 -3.97 2.00 0.90
CA ASP A 39 -3.42 3.25 0.39
C ASP A 39 -4.09 3.60 -0.94
N ASP A 40 -4.50 4.86 -1.09
CA ASP A 40 -4.84 5.46 -2.37
C ASP A 40 -3.65 6.27 -2.87
N SER A 41 -3.43 6.29 -4.19
CA SER A 41 -2.33 7.00 -4.81
C SER A 41 -2.75 7.74 -6.07
N ALA A 42 -2.08 8.85 -6.34
CA ALA A 42 -2.19 9.59 -7.59
C ALA A 42 -0.79 9.97 -8.08
N VAL A 43 -0.54 9.74 -9.37
CA VAL A 43 0.73 10.02 -10.05
C VAL A 43 0.55 11.20 -10.98
N TRP A 44 1.40 12.21 -10.85
CA TRP A 44 1.31 13.47 -11.59
C TRP A 44 2.61 13.77 -12.31
N SER A 45 2.53 14.32 -13.52
CA SER A 45 3.70 14.88 -14.21
C SER A 45 4.16 16.18 -13.56
N ALA A 46 5.40 16.61 -13.86
CA ALA A 46 5.88 17.93 -13.51
C ALA A 46 4.98 19.08 -14.00
N GLY A 47 4.33 18.87 -15.16
CA GLY A 47 3.33 19.78 -15.74
C GLY A 47 1.94 19.70 -15.11
N ARG A 48 1.79 19.03 -13.96
CA ARG A 48 0.53 18.87 -13.21
C ARG A 48 -0.56 18.09 -13.97
N ARG A 49 -0.17 17.25 -14.94
CA ARG A 49 -1.12 16.32 -15.58
C ARG A 49 -1.20 15.04 -14.76
N LEU A 50 -2.42 14.59 -14.46
CA LEU A 50 -2.63 13.28 -13.83
C LEU A 50 -2.24 12.20 -14.84
N LEU A 51 -1.44 11.24 -14.40
CA LEU A 51 -0.92 10.15 -15.23
C LEU A 51 -1.61 8.84 -14.90
N ALA A 52 -1.78 8.55 -13.61
CA ALA A 52 -2.44 7.36 -13.13
C ALA A 52 -2.99 7.56 -11.71
N THR A 53 -3.98 6.76 -11.35
CA THR A 53 -4.41 6.54 -9.96
C THR A 53 -4.15 5.09 -9.59
N GLY A 54 -3.92 4.83 -8.30
CA GLY A 54 -3.69 3.47 -7.83
C GLY A 54 -4.27 3.24 -6.46
N ARG A 55 -4.65 2.00 -6.18
CA ARG A 55 -5.09 1.54 -4.87
C ARG A 55 -4.30 0.30 -4.49
N GLN A 56 -3.75 0.30 -3.29
CA GLN A 56 -2.87 -0.74 -2.82
C GLN A 56 -3.33 -1.25 -1.46
N ALA A 57 -3.45 -2.57 -1.33
CA ALA A 57 -3.62 -3.25 -0.05
C ALA A 57 -2.29 -3.90 0.37
N ARG A 58 -1.83 -3.60 1.58
CA ARG A 58 -0.57 -4.10 2.14
C ARG A 58 -0.79 -4.75 3.49
N LEU A 59 -0.01 -5.79 3.76
CA LEU A 59 0.06 -6.41 5.08
C LEU A 59 0.96 -5.59 6.01
N ILE A 60 0.42 -5.21 7.17
CA ILE A 60 1.17 -4.73 8.32
C ILE A 60 1.56 -5.93 9.16
N ARG A 61 2.84 -6.31 9.07
CA ARG A 61 3.42 -7.31 9.97
C ARG A 61 4.05 -6.56 11.12
N GLU A 62 3.72 -6.96 12.33
CA GLU A 62 4.47 -6.54 13.50
C GLU A 62 5.92 -7.00 13.36
N ARG A 63 6.84 -6.20 13.88
CA ARG A 63 8.24 -6.61 13.93
C ARG A 63 8.33 -7.77 14.89
N ARG A 64 8.60 -8.97 14.37
CA ARG A 64 8.97 -10.10 15.22
C ARG A 64 10.41 -9.87 15.66
N ASP A 65 10.62 -9.46 16.90
CA ASP A 65 11.96 -9.47 17.47
C ASP A 65 12.41 -10.94 17.56
N PRO A 66 13.57 -11.29 16.98
CA PRO A 66 14.09 -12.66 17.04
C PRO A 66 14.53 -12.95 18.48
N GLY A 67 13.59 -13.38 19.31
CA GLY A 67 13.83 -13.67 20.73
C GLY A 67 12.56 -13.87 21.57
N THR A 68 11.41 -13.35 21.12
CA THR A 68 10.15 -13.47 21.89
C THR A 68 9.37 -14.72 21.45
N PRO A 69 9.16 -15.73 22.31
CA PRO A 69 8.30 -16.86 21.99
C PRO A 69 6.87 -16.38 21.72
N GLY A 70 6.25 -16.91 20.66
CA GLY A 70 4.87 -16.57 20.31
C GLY A 70 3.92 -17.01 21.43
N GLN A 71 3.12 -16.07 21.93
CA GLN A 71 2.13 -16.36 22.97
C GLN A 71 1.00 -17.20 22.33
N THR A 72 1.11 -18.53 22.41
CA THR A 72 -0.01 -19.43 22.13
C THR A 72 -1.06 -19.21 23.20
N ALA A 73 -2.25 -18.78 22.80
CA ALA A 73 -3.42 -18.69 23.67
C ALA A 73 -3.67 -20.07 24.30
N ALA A 74 -3.25 -20.22 25.56
CA ALA A 74 -3.51 -21.41 26.34
C ALA A 74 -5.01 -21.42 26.66
N GLY A 75 -5.74 -22.36 26.05
CA GLY A 75 -7.10 -22.67 26.44
C GLY A 75 -7.11 -23.21 27.87
N THR A 76 -7.82 -22.52 28.75
CA THR A 76 -8.15 -23.06 30.08
C THR A 76 -9.33 -24.00 29.92
N VAL A 77 -9.06 -25.31 29.95
CA VAL A 77 -10.09 -26.34 30.16
C VAL A 77 -10.24 -26.46 31.68
N ASN A 78 -11.33 -25.91 32.24
CA ASN A 78 -11.68 -26.13 33.63
C ASN A 78 -12.32 -27.53 33.78
N SER A 79 -11.83 -28.29 34.77
CA SER A 79 -12.46 -29.53 35.26
C SER A 79 -13.61 -29.25 36.20
#